data_AF-A0A529XMJ3-F1
#
_entry.id   AF-A0A529XMJ3-F1
#
_cell.length_a   1.000
_cell.length_b   1.000
_cell.length_c   1.000
_cell.angle_alpha   90.00
_cell.angle_beta   90.00
_cell.angle_gamma   90.00
#
_symmetry.space_group_name_H-M   'P 1'
#
loop_
_entity.id
_entity.type
_entity.pdbx_description
1 polymer ?
#
loop_
_entity_poly.entity_id
_entity_poly.type
_entity_poly.pdbx_seq_one_letter_code
_entity_poly.pdbx_strand_id
1 'polypeptide(L)' 'MIIIVGSINLDLIANVDRLPEPGETVRGSSFATAPGGKGANQALAAARAG' A
#
# COMPACT_ATOMS: atom_id res chain seq x y z
N MET A 1 22.78 -2.18 12.47
CA MET A 1 21.43 -1.92 13.03
C MET A 1 20.88 -0.66 12.38
N ILE A 2 19.79 -0.79 11.61
CA ILE A 2 19.10 0.33 10.96
C ILE A 2 17.82 0.60 11.76
N ILE A 3 17.57 1.86 12.11
CA ILE A 3 16.34 2.29 12.79
C ILE A 3 15.51 3.09 11.79
N ILE A 4 14.26 2.70 11.59
CA ILE A 4 13.31 3.38 10.70
C ILE A 4 12.16 3.91 11.55
N VAL A 5 11.95 5.22 11.48
CA VAL A 5 10.82 5.89 12.11
C VAL A 5 9.89 6.33 11.00
N GLY A 6 8.69 5.76 10.95
CA GLY A 6 7.76 6.04 9.86
C GLY A 6 6.39 5.40 10.04
N SER A 7 5.54 5.58 9.05
CA SER A 7 4.16 5.10 9.09
C SER A 7 4.03 3.59 8.93
N ILE A 8 2.99 3.06 9.56
CA ILE A 8 2.45 1.72 9.37
C ILE A 8 0.96 1.86 9.07
N ASN A 9 0.50 1.25 7.98
CA ASN A 9 -0.88 1.33 7.53
C ASN A 9 -1.44 -0.07 7.28
N LEU A 10 -2.77 -0.17 7.25
CA LEU A 10 -3.47 -1.23 6.52
C LEU A 10 -3.87 -0.66 5.16
N ASP A 11 -3.29 -1.18 4.10
CA ASP A 11 -3.62 -0.76 2.74
C ASP A 11 -4.92 -1.47 2.31
N LEU A 12 -5.89 -0.68 1.83
CA LEU A 12 -7.12 -1.16 1.21
C LEU A 12 -6.97 -1.02 -0.30
N ILE A 13 -6.83 -2.15 -1.00
CA ILE A 13 -6.40 -2.18 -2.39
C ILE A 13 -7.58 -2.61 -3.26
N ALA A 14 -8.02 -1.71 -4.14
CA ALA A 14 -9.02 -2.00 -5.18
C ALA A 14 -8.35 -1.92 -6.56
N ASN A 15 -8.46 -2.99 -7.36
CA ASN A 15 -7.99 -2.99 -8.74
C ASN A 15 -9.11 -2.49 -9.66
N VAL A 16 -8.77 -1.59 -10.56
CA VAL A 16 -9.66 -0.98 -11.56
C VAL A 16 -8.91 -0.89 -12.89
N ASP A 17 -9.64 -0.96 -14.01
CA ASP A 17 -9.03 -0.88 -15.35
C ASP A 17 -8.43 0.51 -15.63
N ARG A 18 -8.97 1.54 -14.96
CA ARG A 18 -8.40 2.90 -14.90
C ARG A 18 -8.82 3.60 -13.61
N LEU A 19 -8.11 4.67 -13.28
CA LEU A 19 -8.51 5.54 -12.16
C LEU A 19 -9.84 6.26 -12.48
N PRO A 20 -10.70 6.47 -11.46
CA PRO A 20 -11.93 7.23 -11.61
C PRO A 20 -11.63 8.72 -11.85
N GLU A 21 -12.43 9.35 -12.71
CA GLU A 21 -12.45 10.81 -12.85
C GLU A 21 -13.31 11.44 -11.73
N PRO A 22 -13.19 12.75 -11.46
CA PRO A 22 -14.01 13.41 -10.45
C PRO A 22 -15.52 13.23 -10.71
N GLY A 23 -16.24 12.72 -9.70
CA GLY A 23 -17.68 12.46 -9.76
C GLY A 23 -18.08 11.11 -10.34
N GLU A 24 -17.12 10.29 -10.78
CA GLU A 24 -17.39 8.98 -11.36
C GLU A 24 -17.40 7.85 -10.31
N THR A 25 -18.25 6.85 -10.53
CA THR A 25 -18.16 5.54 -9.85
C THR A 25 -17.63 4.50 -10.83
N VAL A 26 -16.47 3.91 -10.54
CA VAL A 26 -15.86 2.83 -11.35
C VAL A 26 -15.96 1.49 -10.62
N ARG A 27 -16.36 0.43 -11.34
CA ARG A 27 -16.43 -0.93 -10.79
C ARG A 27 -15.02 -1.52 -10.70
N GLY A 28 -14.64 -1.99 -9.52
CA GLY A 28 -13.40 -2.74 -9.32
C GLY A 28 -13.49 -4.18 -9.82
N SER A 29 -12.35 -4.73 -10.24
CA SER A 29 -12.19 -6.14 -10.63
C SER A 29 -11.81 -7.04 -9.45
N SER A 30 -11.14 -6.48 -8.43
CA SER A 30 -10.81 -7.18 -7.18
C SER A 30 -10.62 -6.22 -6.01
N PHE A 31 -10.72 -6.74 -4.79
CA PHE A 31 -10.43 -6.04 -3.55
C PHE A 31 -9.58 -6.91 -2.63
N ALA A 32 -8.58 -6.33 -1.99
CA ALA A 32 -7.71 -6.99 -1.03
C ALA A 32 -7.26 -6.03 0.09
N THR A 33 -6.78 -6.61 1.18
CA THR A 33 -6.12 -5.87 2.26
C THR A 33 -4.69 -6.38 2.44
N ALA A 34 -3.76 -5.50 2.78
CA ALA A 34 -2.36 -5.86 3.03
C ALA A 34 -1.72 -4.92 4.06
N PRO A 35 -0.74 -5.38 4.86
CA PRO A 35 0.11 -4.48 5.62
C PRO A 35 0.86 -3.54 4.68
N GLY A 36 0.91 -2.26 5.04
CA GLY A 36 1.57 -1.24 4.24
C GLY A 36 2.07 -0.07 5.07
N GLY A 37 2.17 1.09 4.42
CA GLY A 37 2.82 2.27 4.99
C GLY A 37 4.30 2.35 4.64
N LYS A 38 4.76 3.57 4.33
CA LYS A 38 6.12 3.79 3.82
C LYS A 38 7.19 3.35 4.82
N GLY A 39 6.99 3.61 6.12
CA GLY A 39 7.91 3.20 7.17
C GLY A 39 8.01 1.68 7.28
N ALA A 40 6.87 1.00 7.37
CA ALA A 40 6.81 -0.46 7.43
C ALA A 40 7.41 -1.13 6.18
N ASN A 41 7.07 -0.64 4.98
CA ASN A 41 7.60 -1.18 3.73
C ASN A 41 9.12 -0.98 3.59
N GLN A 42 9.64 0.18 4.02
CA GLN A 42 11.08 0.42 4.06
C GLN A 42 11.78 -0.47 5.11
N ALA A 43 11.17 -0.66 6.28
CA ALA A 43 11.72 -1.54 7.32
C ALA A 43 11.80 -3.00 6.86
N LEU A 44 10.75 -3.49 6.20
CA LEU A 44 10.75 -4.80 5.58
C LEU A 44 11.80 -4.92 4.46
N ALA A 45 11.95 -3.89 3.62
CA ALA A 45 12.95 -3.86 2.57
C ALA A 45 14.38 -3.90 3.12
N ALA A 46 14.68 -3.09 4.15
CA ALA A 46 15.98 -3.09 4.83
C ALA A 46 16.27 -4.47 5.44
N ALA A 47 15.32 -5.06 6.16
CA ALA A 47 15.49 -6.40 6.76
C ALA A 47 15.75 -7.49 5.70
N ARG A 48 15.17 -7.38 4.49
CA ARG A 48 15.40 -8.33 3.39
C ARG A 48 16.73 -8.12 2.66
N ALA A 49 17.33 -6.94 2.78
CA ALA A 49 18.60 -6.60 2.14
C ALA A 49 19.84 -7.05 2.94
N GLY A 50 19.69 -7.34 4.24
CA GLY A 50 20.77 -7.66 5.18
C GLY A 50 21.18 -6.48 6.05
#